data_AF-A0A9X4ASF8-F1
#
_entry.id   AF-A0A9X4ASF8-F1
#
_cell.length_a   1.000
_cell.length_b   1.000
_cell.length_c   1.000
_cell.angle_alpha   90.00
_cell.angle_beta   90.00
_cell.angle_gamma   90.00
#
_symmetry.space_group_name_H-M   'P 1'
#
loop_
_entity.id
_entity.type
_entity.pdbx_description
1 polymer ?
#
loop_
_entity_poly.entity_id
_entity_poly.type
_entity_poly.pdbx_seq_one_letter_code
_entity_poly.pdbx_strand_id
1 'polypeptide(L)' 'MSGNPGDDRDALIEALAGAYRARGPLGEVRTHPAFHDLDEAGRAEAFELARRQRVVEAALDPDGLSTTARAVLARIRGG' A
#
# COMPACT_ATOMS: atom_id res chain seq x y z
N MET A 1 9.45 -23.61 -11.55
CA MET A 1 8.14 -22.96 -11.50
C MET A 1 8.24 -21.76 -12.42
N SER A 2 7.81 -21.89 -13.68
CA SER A 2 7.75 -20.72 -14.59
C SER A 2 6.47 -19.97 -14.26
N GLY A 3 6.58 -18.89 -13.49
CA GLY A 3 5.50 -17.91 -13.38
C GLY A 3 5.30 -17.27 -14.75
N ASN A 4 4.05 -17.07 -15.16
CA ASN A 4 3.76 -16.29 -16.35
C ASN A 4 4.23 -14.85 -16.07
N PRO A 5 4.89 -14.14 -17.00
CA PRO A 5 5.28 -12.74 -16.79
C PRO A 5 4.12 -11.82 -16.36
N GLY A 6 2.87 -12.18 -16.69
CA GLY A 6 1.67 -11.51 -16.17
C GLY A 6 1.46 -11.71 -14.66
N ASP A 7 1.72 -12.91 -14.14
CA ASP A 7 1.62 -13.22 -12.71
C ASP A 7 2.66 -12.43 -11.89
N ASP A 8 3.86 -12.23 -12.45
CA ASP A 8 4.90 -11.43 -11.82
C ASP A 8 4.52 -9.94 -11.76
N ARG A 9 3.90 -9.39 -12.81
CA ARG A 9 3.42 -8.00 -12.84
C ARG A 9 2.29 -7.79 -11.84
N ASP A 10 1.32 -8.70 -11.79
CA ASP A 10 0.17 -8.61 -10.90
C ASP A 10 0.62 -8.69 -9.43
N ALA A 11 1.59 -9.57 -9.11
CA ALA A 11 2.19 -9.64 -7.79
C ALA A 11 2.89 -8.32 -7.39
N LEU A 12 3.60 -7.67 -8.32
CA LEU A 12 4.21 -6.36 -8.07
C LEU A 12 3.16 -5.26 -7.83
N ILE A 13 2.05 -5.29 -8.57
CA ILE A 13 0.92 -4.35 -8.40
C ILE A 13 0.29 -4.54 -7.02
N GLU A 14 -0.01 -5.77 -6.63
CA GLU A 14 -0.57 -6.09 -5.31
C GLU A 14 0.37 -5.66 -4.18
N ALA A 15 1.66 -5.96 -4.31
CA ALA A 15 2.68 -5.57 -3.32
C ALA A 15 2.79 -4.04 -3.19
N LEU A 16 2.77 -3.32 -4.32
CA LEU A 16 2.86 -1.86 -4.31
C LEU A 16 1.58 -1.19 -3.76
N ALA A 17 0.41 -1.76 -4.03
CA ALA A 17 -0.89 -1.25 -3.60
C ALA A 17 -1.07 -1.31 -2.07
N GLY A 18 -0.45 -2.28 -1.40
CA GLY A 18 -0.51 -2.43 0.05
C GLY A 18 -0.04 -1.18 0.81
N ALA A 19 -0.57 -0.98 2.02
CA ALA A 19 -0.24 0.16 2.88
C ALA A 19 1.13 0.05 3.58
N TYR A 20 1.72 -1.15 3.62
CA TYR A 20 3.02 -1.37 4.27
C TYR A 20 4.16 -0.69 3.50
N ARG A 21 5.05 -0.01 4.24
CA ARG A 21 6.31 0.52 3.72
C ARG A 21 7.44 0.15 4.67
N ALA A 22 8.53 -0.37 4.12
CA ALA A 22 9.73 -0.64 4.90
C ALA A 22 10.26 0.66 5.52
N ARG A 23 10.78 0.56 6.74
CA ARG A 23 11.42 1.68 7.44
C ARG A 23 12.90 1.40 7.56
N GLY A 24 13.72 2.44 7.41
CA GLY A 24 15.13 2.31 7.68
C GLY A 24 15.48 2.40 9.17
N PRO A 25 16.78 2.27 9.51
CA PRO A 25 17.26 2.24 10.89
C PRO A 25 16.90 3.49 11.71
N LEU A 26 16.67 4.63 11.05
CA LEU A 26 16.29 5.89 11.68
C LEU A 26 14.78 6.14 11.62
N GLY A 27 13.99 5.14 11.22
CA GLY A 27 12.54 5.21 11.13
C GLY A 27 12.01 5.91 9.87
N GLU A 28 12.88 6.28 8.94
CA GLU A 28 12.50 6.91 7.68
C GLU A 28 11.72 5.95 6.78
N VAL A 29 10.67 6.43 6.14
CA VAL A 29 9.86 5.63 5.20
C VAL A 29 10.66 5.44 3.92
N ARG A 30 10.81 4.19 3.47
CA ARG A 30 11.45 3.85 2.20
C ARG A 30 10.40 3.59 1.11
N THR A 31 10.78 3.92 -0.12
CA THR A 31 10.00 3.56 -1.31
C THR A 31 9.89 2.03 -1.41
N HIS A 32 8.74 1.54 -1.86
CA HIS A 32 8.55 0.12 -2.11
C HIS A 32 9.31 -0.30 -3.39
N PRO A 33 10.15 -1.35 -3.38
CA PRO A 33 10.96 -1.75 -4.55
C PRO A 33 10.13 -1.94 -5.83
N ALA A 34 8.95 -2.57 -5.72
CA ALA A 34 8.03 -2.79 -6.84
C ALA A 34 7.62 -1.51 -7.60
N PHE A 35 7.75 -0.33 -7.00
CA PHE A 35 7.52 0.94 -7.71
C PHE A 35 8.49 1.12 -8.87
N HIS A 36 9.74 0.69 -8.71
CA HIS A 36 10.79 0.81 -9.72
C HIS A 36 10.74 -0.29 -10.76
N ASP A 37 10.20 -1.46 -10.39
CA ASP A 37 10.06 -2.61 -11.28
C ASP A 37 8.81 -2.53 -12.17
N LEU A 38 7.82 -1.70 -11.80
CA LEU A 38 6.63 -1.43 -12.61
C LEU A 38 6.84 -0.28 -13.59
N ASP A 39 6.20 -0.40 -14.75
CA ASP A 39 6.06 0.68 -15.73
C ASP A 39 5.01 1.73 -15.28
N GLU A 40 4.80 2.77 -16.09
CA GLU A 40 3.85 3.83 -15.77
C GLU A 40 2.41 3.31 -15.60
N ALA A 41 1.99 2.41 -16.49
CA ALA A 41 0.67 1.81 -16.43
C ALA A 41 0.48 0.97 -15.16
N GLY A 42 1.46 0.15 -14.79
CA GLY A 42 1.45 -0.65 -13.57
C GLY A 42 1.41 0.20 -12.30
N ARG A 43 2.13 1.32 -12.26
CA ARG A 43 2.06 2.25 -11.12
C ARG A 43 0.68 2.91 -10.98
N ALA A 44 0.07 3.30 -12.10
CA ALA A 44 -1.30 3.85 -12.08
C ALA A 44 -2.32 2.81 -11.62
N GLU A 45 -2.18 1.56 -12.06
CA GLU A 45 -3.04 0.46 -11.66
C GLU A 45 -2.92 0.13 -10.16
N ALA A 46 -1.69 0.09 -9.63
CA ALA A 46 -1.45 -0.09 -8.21
C ALA A 46 -2.06 1.04 -7.35
N PHE A 47 -2.05 2.29 -7.84
CA PHE A 47 -2.71 3.40 -7.18
C PHE A 47 -4.23 3.20 -7.09
N GLU A 48 -4.88 2.83 -8.20
CA GLU A 48 -6.33 2.58 -8.20
C GLU A 48 -6.71 1.35 -7.36
N LEU A 49 -5.87 0.31 -7.33
CA LEU A 49 -6.05 -0.82 -6.42
C LEU A 49 -5.97 -0.37 -4.96
N ALA A 50 -4.95 0.39 -4.58
CA ALA A 50 -4.81 0.94 -3.23
C ALA A 50 -6.00 1.82 -2.83
N ARG A 51 -6.52 2.63 -3.76
CA ARG A 51 -7.71 3.47 -3.54
C ARG A 51 -8.94 2.63 -3.22
N ARG A 52 -9.17 1.55 -3.97
CA ARG A 52 -10.27 0.59 -3.73
C ARG A 52 -10.11 -0.12 -2.39
N GLN A 53 -8.90 -0.57 -2.04
CA GLN A 53 -8.61 -1.23 -0.76
C GLN A 53 -8.97 -0.33 0.44
N ARG A 54 -8.63 0.96 0.41
CA ARG A 54 -8.94 1.91 1.49
C ARG A 54 -10.43 2.10 1.73
N VAL A 55 -11.26 2.03 0.68
CA VAL A 55 -12.73 2.10 0.83
C VAL A 55 -13.24 0.87 1.58
N VAL A 56 -12.72 -0.31 1.26
CA VAL A 56 -13.06 -1.56 1.96
C VAL A 56 -12.58 -1.52 3.42
N GLU A 57 -11.33 -1.09 3.66
CA GLU A 57 -10.80 -0.94 5.02
C GLU A 57 -11.65 0.01 5.88
N ALA A 58 -12.02 1.17 5.33
CA ALA A 58 -12.87 2.13 6.02
C ALA A 58 -14.26 1.55 6.33
N ALA A 59 -14.85 0.77 5.41
CA ALA A 59 -16.13 0.12 5.64
C ALA A 59 -16.10 -0.96 6.74
N LEU A 60 -14.93 -1.49 7.08
CA LEU A 60 -14.75 -2.48 8.15
C LEU A 60 -14.52 -1.83 9.53
N ASP A 61 -14.35 -0.52 9.58
CA ASP A 61 -14.14 0.24 10.81
C ASP A 61 -15.47 0.82 11.33
N PRO A 62 -15.83 0.65 12.62
CA PRO A 62 -17.10 1.16 13.17
C PRO A 62 -17.29 2.68 13.01
N ASP A 63 -16.20 3.43 12.98
CA ASP A 63 -16.18 4.89 12.82
C ASP A 63 -15.85 5.30 11.37
N GLY A 64 -15.76 4.34 10.44
CA GLY A 64 -15.39 4.58 9.04
C GLY A 64 -13.92 4.93 8.82
N LEU A 65 -13.05 4.69 9.81
CA LEU A 65 -11.65 5.11 9.77
C LEU A 65 -10.74 4.07 9.11
N SER A 66 -9.84 4.52 8.23
CA SER A 66 -8.76 3.65 7.74
C SER A 66 -7.71 3.39 8.83
N THR A 67 -6.90 2.35 8.64
CA THR A 67 -5.73 2.07 9.50
C THR A 67 -4.76 3.25 9.58
N THR A 68 -4.62 4.00 8.48
CA THR A 68 -3.83 5.22 8.41
C THR A 68 -4.46 6.34 9.24
N ALA A 69 -5.79 6.53 9.16
CA ALA A 69 -6.50 7.53 9.97
C ALA A 69 -6.36 7.24 11.47
N ARG A 70 -6.47 5.96 11.88
CA ARG A 70 -6.20 5.55 13.27
C ARG A 70 -4.77 5.87 13.72
N ALA A 71 -3.77 5.56 12.88
CA ALA A 71 -2.36 5.85 13.20
C ALA A 71 -2.09 7.36 13.36
N VAL A 72 -2.71 8.20 12.51
CA VAL A 72 -2.62 9.66 12.62
C VAL A 72 -3.29 10.16 13.90
N LEU A 73 -4.50 9.69 14.22
CA LEU A 73 -5.21 10.08 15.43
C LEU A 73 -4.46 9.67 16.70
N ALA A 74 -3.85 8.48 16.72
CA ALA A 74 -3.00 8.03 17.81
C ALA A 74 -1.83 9.01 18.05
N ARG A 75 -1.12 9.40 16.97
CA ARG A 75 -0.03 10.37 17.04
C ARG A 75 -0.47 11.73 17.59
N ILE A 76 -1.62 12.25 17.15
CA ILE A 76 -2.15 13.54 17.61
C ILE A 76 -2.51 13.50 19.10
N ARG A 77 -2.99 12.36 19.59
CA ARG A 77 -3.38 12.15 21.01
C ARG A 77 -2.19 11.85 21.92
N GLY A 78 -0.95 11.94 21.43
CA GLY A 78 0.26 11.69 22.21
C GLY A 78 0.60 10.20 22.38
N GLY A 79 0.11 9.35 21.46
CA GLY A 79 0.50 7.95 21.32
C GLY A 79 1.73 7.75 20.43
#